data_AF-A0A965X255-F1
#
_entry.id   AF-A0A965X255-F1
#
_cell.length_a   1.000
_cell.length_b   1.000
_cell.length_c   1.000
_cell.angle_alpha   90.00
_cell.angle_beta   90.00
_cell.angle_gamma   90.00
#
_symmetry.space_group_name_H-M   'P 1'
#
loop_
_entity.id
_entity.type
_entity.pdbx_description
1 polymer ?
#
loop_
_entity_poly.entity_id
_entity_poly.type
_entity_poly.pdbx_seq_one_letter_code
_entity_poly.pdbx_strand_id
1 'polypeptide(L)' 'MNSIEEPTRYFARLTEQVGIFEYIVKINDIGCFVTDEVNDWEKDEDYKDEALSNTHMYVELSYDEAKECLIIWNREI' A
#
# COMPACT_ATOMS: atom_id res chain seq x y z
N MET A 1 2.21 -24.60 -16.01
CA MET A 1 2.94 -23.32 -15.93
C MET A 1 2.70 -22.83 -14.52
N ASN A 2 3.72 -22.85 -13.66
CA ASN A 2 3.61 -22.25 -12.33
C ASN A 2 3.51 -20.74 -12.59
N SER A 3 2.30 -20.20 -12.52
CA SER A 3 2.12 -18.76 -12.36
C SER A 3 2.79 -18.42 -11.05
N ILE A 4 3.98 -17.84 -11.15
CA ILE A 4 4.62 -17.19 -10.02
C ILE A 4 3.75 -15.96 -9.80
N GLU A 5 2.70 -16.09 -8.99
CA GLU A 5 1.94 -14.93 -8.53
C GLU A 5 2.99 -14.03 -7.86
N GLU A 6 3.31 -12.89 -8.48
CA GLU A 6 4.23 -11.96 -7.86
C GLU A 6 3.71 -11.65 -6.45
N PRO A 7 4.57 -11.74 -5.42
CA PRO A 7 4.12 -11.57 -4.05
C PRO A 7 3.47 -10.20 -3.93
N THR A 8 2.21 -10.16 -3.52
CA THR A 8 1.52 -8.89 -3.28
C THR A 8 2.27 -8.14 -2.20
N ARG A 9 2.66 -6.90 -2.50
CA ARG A 9 3.38 -6.03 -1.57
C ARG A 9 2.46 -4.94 -1.08
N TYR A 10 2.60 -4.59 0.19
CA TYR A 10 1.83 -3.54 0.82
C TYR A 10 2.81 -2.49 1.33
N PHE A 11 2.61 -1.23 0.95
CA PHE A 11 3.43 -0.12 1.40
C PHE A 11 2.56 0.90 2.10
N ALA A 12 2.76 1.07 3.41
CA ALA A 12 2.03 2.07 4.16
C ALA A 12 2.79 3.39 4.17
N ARG A 13 2.10 4.47 3.84
CA ARG A 13 2.67 5.82 3.90
C ARG A 13 2.79 6.26 5.35
N LEU A 14 4.00 6.55 5.79
CA LEU A 14 4.29 7.14 7.09
C LEU A 14 3.81 8.59 7.13
N THR A 15 3.13 8.96 8.22
CA THR A 15 2.79 10.36 8.51
C THR A 15 3.80 10.97 9.47
N GLU A 16 3.71 12.29 9.68
CA GLU A 16 4.48 12.97 10.74
C GLU A 16 4.10 12.48 12.16
N GLN A 17 2.95 11.80 12.31
CA GLN A 17 2.53 11.19 13.56
C GLN A 17 3.01 9.73 13.65
N VAL A 18 3.83 9.46 14.66
CA VAL A 18 4.37 8.12 14.90
C VAL A 18 3.23 7.13 15.16
N GLY A 19 3.17 6.07 14.35
CA GLY A 19 2.19 4.98 14.49
C GLY A 19 0.87 5.21 13.75
N ILE A 20 0.76 6.28 12.95
CA ILE A 20 -0.39 6.51 12.06
C ILE A 20 0.12 6.52 10.63
N PHE A 21 -0.47 5.67 9.80
CA PHE A 21 -0.25 5.69 8.35
C PHE A 21 -1.37 6.48 7.67
N GLU A 22 -1.07 7.08 6.52
CA GLU A 22 -2.04 7.90 5.78
C GLU A 22 -2.92 7.03 4.88
N TYR A 23 -2.26 6.16 4.11
CA TYR A 23 -2.88 5.18 3.22
C TYR A 23 -1.92 4.00 3.00
N ILE A 24 -2.45 2.93 2.44
CA ILE A 24 -1.69 1.73 2.06
C ILE A 24 -1.75 1.56 0.55
N VAL A 25 -0.60 1.35 -0.05
CA VAL A 25 -0.40 1.07 -1.47
C VAL A 25 -0.22 -0.44 -1.63
N LYS A 26 -1.20 -1.11 -2.22
CA LYS A 26 -1.18 -2.54 -2.53
C LYS A 26 -0.71 -2.71 -3.96
N ILE A 27 0.45 -3.33 -4.14
CA ILE A 27 1.04 -3.60 -5.46
C ILE A 27 0.97 -5.10 -5.71
N ASN A 28 0.29 -5.50 -6.77
CA ASN A 28 0.22 -6.87 -7.25
C ASN A 28 0.47 -6.95 -8.76
N ASP A 29 0.39 -8.16 -9.33
CA ASP A 29 0.56 -8.41 -10.78
C ASP A 29 -0.50 -7.69 -11.64
N ILE A 30 -1.66 -7.38 -11.05
CA ILE A 30 -2.78 -6.72 -11.73
C ILE A 30 -2.55 -5.21 -11.80
N GLY A 31 -1.88 -4.62 -10.80
CA GLY A 31 -1.62 -3.19 -10.74
C GLY A 31 -1.31 -2.68 -9.34
N CYS A 32 -1.55 -1.39 -9.15
CA CYS A 32 -1.44 -0.69 -7.88
C CYS A 32 -2.83 -0.31 -7.40
N PHE A 33 -3.10 -0.47 -6.12
CA PHE A 33 -4.35 -0.05 -5.49
C PHE A 33 -4.03 0.72 -4.22
N VAL A 34 -4.46 1.98 -4.15
CA VAL A 34 -4.25 2.83 -2.98
C VAL A 34 -5.53 2.88 -2.16
N THR A 35 -5.41 2.65 -0.84
CA THR A 35 -6.57 2.68 0.09
C THR A 35 -6.96 4.11 0.51
N ASP A 36 -6.52 5.13 -0.24
CA ASP A 36 -6.84 6.53 0.01
C ASP A 36 -8.30 6.84 -0.36
N GLU A 37 -8.86 7.92 0.18
CA GLU A 37 -10.22 8.36 -0.17
C GLU A 37 -10.31 8.87 -1.62
N VAL A 38 -9.18 9.29 -2.19
CA VAL A 38 -9.06 9.74 -3.57
C VAL A 38 -8.78 8.53 -4.46
N ASN A 39 -9.83 7.97 -5.06
CA ASN A 39 -9.72 6.89 -6.04
C ASN A 39 -9.31 7.48 -7.40
N ASP A 40 -8.01 7.65 -7.63
CA ASP A 40 -7.47 8.29 -8.84
C ASP A 40 -6.43 7.37 -9.50
N TRP A 41 -6.92 6.57 -10.45
CA TRP A 41 -6.16 5.54 -11.18
C TRP A 41 -4.94 6.07 -11.94
N GLU A 42 -4.92 7.34 -12.35
CA GLU A 42 -3.74 7.95 -12.98
C GLU A 42 -2.62 8.21 -11.97
N LYS A 43 -2.96 8.35 -10.70
CA LYS A 43 -2.00 8.53 -9.62
C LYS A 43 -1.53 7.21 -9.00
N ASP A 44 -2.26 6.12 -9.18
CA ASP A 44 -1.88 4.81 -8.64
C ASP A 44 -0.48 4.37 -9.12
N GLU A 45 -0.11 4.67 -10.38
CA GLU A 45 1.25 4.41 -10.88
C GLU A 45 2.30 5.32 -10.24
N ASP A 46 1.97 6.59 -9.98
CA ASP A 46 2.86 7.53 -9.30
C ASP A 46 3.09 7.11 -7.84
N TYR A 47 2.03 6.70 -7.13
CA TYR A 47 2.11 6.11 -5.79
C TYR A 47 2.92 4.82 -5.77
N LYS A 48 2.83 3.99 -6.81
CA LYS A 48 3.64 2.76 -6.94
C LYS A 48 5.13 3.09 -7.04
N ASP A 49 5.50 3.98 -7.95
CA ASP A 49 6.89 4.38 -8.13
C ASP A 49 7.43 5.05 -6.86
N GLU A 50 6.64 5.93 -6.24
CA GLU A 50 7.01 6.59 -5.00
C GLU A 50 7.18 5.60 -3.85
N ALA A 51 6.27 4.63 -3.68
CA ALA A 51 6.36 3.62 -2.63
C ALA A 51 7.59 2.71 -2.78
N LEU A 52 7.94 2.35 -4.03
CA LEU A 52 9.11 1.52 -4.33
C LEU A 52 10.43 2.30 -4.20
N SER A 53 10.42 3.59 -4.50
CA SER A 53 11.61 4.45 -4.50
C SER A 53 11.88 5.11 -3.14
N ASN A 54 10.84 5.47 -2.38
CA ASN A 54 10.92 6.22 -1.13
C ASN A 54 10.65 5.38 0.12
N THR A 55 11.53 4.41 0.39
CA THR A 55 11.48 3.56 1.60
C THR A 55 11.66 4.30 2.92
N HIS A 56 11.97 5.60 2.90
CA HIS A 56 12.01 6.44 4.10
C HIS A 56 10.64 6.99 4.48
N MET A 57 9.74 7.14 3.51
CA MET A 57 8.40 7.66 3.72
C MET A 57 7.34 6.56 3.63
N TYR A 58 7.71 5.40 3.09
CA TYR A 58 6.86 4.21 3.05
C TYR A 58 7.51 3.08 3.83
N VAL A 59 6.70 2.35 4.58
CA VAL A 59 7.10 1.11 5.21
C VAL A 59 6.45 -0.06 4.48
N GLU A 60 7.26 -1.04 4.09
CA GLU A 60 6.72 -2.30 3.55
C GLU A 60 6.08 -3.08 4.70
N LEU A 61 4.79 -3.38 4.56
CA LEU A 61 3.99 -4.14 5.50
C LEU A 61 3.70 -5.53 4.95
N SER A 62 3.60 -6.49 5.86
CA SER A 62 3.04 -7.80 5.57
C SER A 62 1.53 -7.70 5.34
N TYR A 63 0.92 -8.71 4.70
CA TYR A 63 -0.54 -8.79 4.54
C TYR A 63 -1.28 -8.62 5.88
N ASP A 64 -0.82 -9.31 6.92
CA ASP A 64 -1.40 -9.23 8.26
C ASP A 64 -1.31 -7.82 8.85
N GLU A 65 -0.17 -7.15 8.73
CA GLU A 65 0.04 -5.79 9.24
C GLU A 65 -0.82 -4.75 8.49
N ALA A 66 -0.88 -4.86 7.16
CA ALA A 66 -1.73 -4.00 6.34
C ALA A 66 -3.21 -4.20 6.68
N LYS A 67 -3.62 -5.45 6.89
CA LYS A 67 -4.98 -5.80 7.31
C LYS A 67 -5.31 -5.26 8.70
N GLU A 68 -4.40 -5.37 9.66
CA GLU A 68 -4.59 -4.81 11.00
C GLU A 68 -4.75 -3.29 10.94
N CYS A 69 -3.94 -2.58 10.15
CA CYS A 69 -4.08 -1.15 9.95
C CYS A 69 -5.44 -0.77 9.36
N LEU A 70 -5.89 -1.49 8.33
CA LEU A 70 -7.19 -1.24 7.71
C LEU A 70 -8.35 -1.52 8.66
N ILE A 71 -8.26 -2.57 9.49
CA ILE A 71 -9.26 -2.85 10.53
C ILE A 71 -9.34 -1.69 11.53
N ILE A 72 -8.20 -1.14 11.96
CA ILE A 72 -8.15 0.03 12.86
C ILE A 72 -8.81 1.25 12.20
N TRP A 73 -8.65 1.41 10.89
CA TRP A 73 -9.26 2.51 10.12
C TRP A 73 -10.69 2.24 9.68
N ASN A 74 -11.24 1.07 9.98
CA ASN A 74 -12.56 0.63 9.52
C ASN A 74 -12.68 0.63 7.98
N ARG A 75 -11.62 0.17 7.30
CA ARG A 75 -11.50 -0.01 5.84
C ARG A 75 -11.26 -1.50 5.51
N GLU A 76 -11.59 -1.93 4.29
CA GLU A 76 -11.42 -3.32 3.82
C GLU A 76 -10.44 -3.39 2.62
N ILE A 77 -9.82 -4.57 2.38
CA ILE A 77 -8.74 -4.79 1.38
C ILE A 77 -9.14 -5.68 0.19
#